data_AF-A0A7W9D1Y1-F1
#
_entry.id   AF-A0A7W9D1Y1-F1
#
_cell.length_a   1.000
_cell.length_b   1.000
_cell.length_c   1.000
_cell.angle_alpha   90.00
_cell.angle_beta   90.00
_cell.angle_gamma   90.00
#
_symmetry.space_group_name_H-M   'P 1'
#
loop_
_entity.id
_entity.type
_entity.pdbx_description
1 polymer ?
#
loop_
_entity_poly.entity_id
_entity_poly.type
_entity_poly.pdbx_seq_one_letter_code
_entity_poly.pdbx_strand_id
1 'polypeptide(L)'
;MSDHLLDHVRPYLDRDREERIAYIRAPRWIGHDVAKDSHRRLAELLTRPASLRTQGVMLLGPYANGKTMIAERLAVEHLRNSPEQNVWIVQTREGAGLGHFYASILQALRAPGGDLWDVGRKAEQLDHLLATLKPRVLIFDEFHNALRGRARRDIKLSLPFCGGSAGSTTFRQC
;
A
#
# COMPACT_ATOMS: atom_id res chain seq x y z
N MET A 1 5.29 35.92 21.16
CA MET A 1 5.45 34.67 21.93
C MET A 1 5.10 33.45 21.07
N SER A 2 5.75 33.28 19.91
CA SER A 2 5.46 32.18 18.97
C SER A 2 6.71 31.76 18.18
N ASP A 3 7.89 32.29 18.54
CA ASP A 3 9.16 32.01 17.84
C ASP A 3 9.67 30.57 18.00
N HIS A 4 9.17 29.84 18.99
CA HIS A 4 9.48 28.43 19.19
C HIS A 4 8.58 27.48 18.37
N LEU A 5 7.56 28.01 17.68
CA LEU A 5 6.66 27.22 16.83
C LEU A 5 7.11 27.28 15.37
N LEU A 6 7.00 26.13 14.71
CA LEU A 6 7.21 26.02 13.27
C LEU A 6 6.21 26.92 12.52
N ASP A 7 6.66 27.55 11.44
CA ASP A 7 5.87 28.57 10.72
C ASP A 7 4.49 28.08 10.26
N HIS A 8 4.40 26.81 9.85
CA HIS A 8 3.14 26.21 9.42
C HIS A 8 2.16 25.90 10.57
N VAL A 9 2.60 25.97 11.83
CA VAL A 9 1.77 25.73 13.03
C VAL A 9 1.14 27.04 13.53
N ARG A 10 1.82 28.17 13.34
CA ARG A 10 1.41 29.49 13.86
C ARG A 10 -0.01 29.89 13.44
N PRO A 11 -0.46 29.69 12.18
CA PRO A 11 -1.82 30.03 11.75
C PRO A 11 -2.92 29.23 12.45
N TYR A 12 -2.59 28.10 13.08
CA TYR A 12 -3.55 27.27 13.81
C TYR A 12 -3.76 27.74 15.26
N LEU A 13 -2.94 28.64 15.79
CA LEU A 13 -3.16 29.18 17.13
C LEU A 13 -4.42 30.05 17.20
N ASP A 14 -4.69 30.79 16.12
CA ASP A 14 -5.82 31.71 15.99
C ASP A 14 -7.11 31.01 15.51
N ARG A 15 -7.06 29.68 15.30
CA ARG A 15 -8.17 28.87 14.82
C ARG A 15 -9.05 28.38 15.97
N ASP A 16 -10.27 27.99 15.62
CA ASP A 16 -11.21 27.45 16.59
C ASP A 16 -10.72 26.15 17.22
N ARG A 17 -11.21 25.84 18.41
CA ARG A 17 -10.83 24.65 19.19
C ARG A 17 -10.96 23.37 18.37
N GLU A 18 -12.01 23.24 17.57
CA GLU A 18 -12.26 22.06 16.73
C GLU A 18 -11.21 21.91 15.63
N GLU A 19 -10.88 23.00 14.92
CA GLU A 19 -9.83 23.02 13.90
C GLU A 19 -8.45 22.68 14.50
N ARG A 20 -8.17 23.16 15.71
CA ARG A 20 -6.94 22.84 16.45
C ARG A 20 -6.88 21.37 16.85
N ILE A 21 -7.98 20.80 17.35
CA ILE A 21 -8.08 19.37 17.68
C ILE A 21 -7.89 18.53 16.42
N ALA A 22 -8.52 18.91 15.30
CA ALA A 22 -8.36 18.23 14.02
C ALA A 22 -6.90 18.27 13.53
N TYR A 23 -6.24 19.42 13.64
CA TYR A 23 -4.83 19.58 13.26
C TYR A 23 -3.86 18.75 14.12
N ILE A 24 -4.14 18.60 15.42
CA ILE A 24 -3.36 17.74 16.32
C ILE A 24 -3.58 16.26 16.00
N ARG A 25 -4.81 15.87 15.69
CA ARG A 25 -5.18 14.49 15.36
C ARG A 25 -4.80 14.07 13.94
N ALA A 26 -4.42 15.02 13.09
CA ALA A 26 -4.01 14.74 11.72
C ALA A 26 -2.80 13.79 11.71
N PRO A 27 -2.80 12.77 10.84
CA PRO A 27 -1.67 11.85 10.71
C PRO A 27 -0.42 12.62 10.28
N ARG A 28 0.68 12.45 11.02
CA ARG A 28 1.95 13.11 10.74
C ARG A 28 3.02 12.08 10.38
N TRP A 29 3.76 12.38 9.33
CA TRP A 29 4.95 11.64 9.01
C TRP A 29 6.03 11.84 10.06
N ILE A 30 6.50 10.73 10.62
CA ILE A 30 7.65 10.70 11.52
C ILE A 30 8.83 10.10 10.75
N GLY A 31 9.72 10.97 10.27
CA GLY A 31 10.87 10.57 9.46
C GLY A 31 12.04 10.03 10.27
N HIS A 32 11.83 9.00 11.07
CA HIS A 32 12.93 8.26 11.72
C HIS A 32 13.77 7.52 10.67
N ASP A 33 15.01 7.19 10.99
CA ASP A 33 15.97 6.68 9.99
C ASP A 33 15.49 5.41 9.29
N VAL A 34 14.90 4.48 10.03
CA VAL A 34 14.31 3.24 9.47
C VAL A 34 13.14 3.54 8.52
N ALA A 35 12.29 4.53 8.79
CA ALA A 35 11.18 4.89 7.90
C ALA A 35 11.70 5.55 6.63
N LYS A 36 12.71 6.41 6.72
CA LYS A 36 13.37 7.02 5.56
C LYS A 36 14.05 5.97 4.69
N ASP A 37 14.80 5.05 5.29
CA ASP A 37 15.47 3.98 4.53
C ASP A 37 14.46 3.05 3.87
N SER A 38 13.41 2.66 4.58
CA SER A 38 12.30 1.87 4.04
C SER A 38 11.64 2.59 2.86
N HIS A 39 11.28 3.86 3.03
CA HIS A 39 10.68 4.68 1.99
C HIS A 39 11.58 4.77 0.74
N ARG A 40 12.89 4.97 0.91
CA ARG A 40 13.86 4.99 -0.19
C ARG A 40 13.88 3.67 -0.97
N ARG A 41 13.96 2.53 -0.28
CA ARG A 41 13.95 1.19 -0.92
C ARG A 41 12.65 0.92 -1.69
N LEU A 42 11.53 1.45 -1.22
CA LEU A 42 10.26 1.34 -1.93
C LEU A 42 10.23 2.24 -3.17
N ALA A 43 10.76 3.46 -3.07
CA ALA A 43 10.88 4.36 -4.22
C ALA A 43 11.76 3.77 -5.32
N GLU A 44 12.81 3.02 -4.97
CA GLU A 44 13.64 2.29 -5.94
C GLU A 44 12.84 1.27 -6.78
N LEU A 45 11.70 0.75 -6.30
CA LEU A 45 10.85 -0.14 -7.09
C LEU A 45 10.25 0.55 -8.32
N LEU A 46 10.06 1.87 -8.26
CA LEU A 46 9.51 2.65 -9.38
C LEU A 46 10.52 2.85 -10.51
N THR A 47 11.81 2.92 -10.16
CA THR A 47 12.89 3.20 -11.12
C THR A 47 13.55 1.95 -11.68
N ARG A 48 13.22 0.76 -11.14
CA ARG A 48 13.78 -0.51 -11.60
C ARG A 48 13.34 -0.83 -13.04
N PRO A 49 14.24 -1.34 -13.89
CA PRO A 49 13.87 -1.84 -15.21
C PRO A 49 12.91 -3.05 -15.08
N ALA A 50 12.02 -3.20 -16.05
CA ALA A 50 11.16 -4.37 -16.12
C ALA A 50 12.01 -5.64 -16.22
N SER A 51 11.70 -6.65 -15.41
CA SER A 51 12.43 -7.91 -15.34
C SER A 51 11.45 -9.08 -15.39
N LEU A 52 11.85 -10.16 -16.07
CA LEU A 52 11.09 -11.42 -16.13
C LEU A 52 10.87 -12.06 -14.74
N ARG A 53 11.70 -11.70 -13.76
CA ARG A 53 11.52 -12.08 -12.35
C ARG A 53 11.40 -10.83 -11.51
N THR A 54 10.17 -10.43 -11.25
CA THR A 54 9.88 -9.35 -10.31
C THR A 54 10.36 -9.70 -8.91
N GLN A 55 11.19 -8.84 -8.33
CA GLN A 55 11.49 -8.86 -6.90
C GLN A 55 10.51 -7.94 -6.16
N GLY A 56 9.74 -8.51 -5.23
CA GLY A 56 8.94 -7.73 -4.29
C GLY A 56 9.75 -7.30 -3.07
N VAL A 57 9.26 -6.30 -2.35
CA VAL A 57 9.78 -5.87 -1.04
C VAL A 57 8.67 -6.07 -0.01
N MET A 58 9.00 -6.44 1.23
CA MET A 58 8.03 -6.53 2.32
C MET A 58 8.52 -5.69 3.50
N LEU A 59 7.66 -4.79 3.94
CA LEU A 59 7.85 -4.06 5.18
C LEU A 59 7.33 -4.92 6.32
N LEU A 60 8.26 -5.29 7.21
CA LEU A 60 7.98 -6.04 8.43
C LEU A 60 8.15 -5.11 9.62
N GLY A 61 7.17 -5.13 10.53
CA GLY A 61 7.28 -4.39 11.78
C GLY A 61 6.05 -4.58 12.64
N PRO A 62 6.12 -4.30 13.95
CA PRO A 62 4.96 -4.40 14.83
C PRO A 62 3.80 -3.50 14.37
N TYR A 63 2.58 -3.86 14.80
CA TYR A 63 1.38 -3.08 14.53
C TYR A 63 1.55 -1.61 14.99
N ALA A 64 0.89 -0.68 14.31
CA ALA A 64 0.95 0.77 14.58
C ALA A 64 2.32 1.46 14.40
N ASN A 65 3.34 0.83 13.80
CA ASN A 65 4.64 1.46 13.51
C ASN A 65 4.71 2.20 12.16
N GLY A 66 3.59 2.75 11.67
CA GLY A 66 3.59 3.62 10.49
C GLY A 66 3.88 2.94 9.14
N LYS A 67 3.84 1.60 9.02
CA LYS A 67 4.03 0.89 7.74
C LYS A 67 3.07 1.38 6.65
N THR A 68 1.79 1.50 6.98
CA THR A 68 0.76 2.06 6.10
C THR A 68 1.12 3.49 5.69
N MET A 69 1.60 4.31 6.64
CA MET A 69 2.01 5.68 6.35
C MET A 69 3.23 5.74 5.40
N ILE A 70 4.17 4.81 5.51
CA ILE A 70 5.30 4.69 4.56
C ILE A 70 4.78 4.36 3.15
N ALA A 71 3.83 3.43 3.03
CA ALA A 71 3.21 3.07 1.76
C ALA A 71 2.41 4.22 1.13
N GLU A 72 1.54 4.86 1.93
CA GLU A 72 0.71 5.99 1.50
C GLU A 72 1.58 7.17 1.07
N ARG A 73 2.67 7.43 1.80
CA ARG A 73 3.60 8.50 1.45
C ARG A 73 4.22 8.28 0.07
N LEU A 74 4.62 7.05 -0.27
CA LEU A 74 5.12 6.74 -1.62
C LEU A 74 4.09 7.06 -2.70
N ALA A 75 2.83 6.66 -2.51
CA ALA A 75 1.77 6.90 -3.49
C ALA A 75 1.47 8.41 -3.64
N VAL A 76 1.42 9.15 -2.53
CA VAL A 76 1.21 10.60 -2.53
C VAL A 76 2.37 11.35 -3.16
N GLU A 77 3.61 10.98 -2.86
CA GLU A 77 4.81 11.59 -3.47
C GLU A 77 4.87 11.28 -4.97
N HIS A 78 4.51 10.06 -5.38
CA HIS A 78 4.45 9.71 -6.81
C HIS A 78 3.41 10.55 -7.56
N LEU A 79 2.19 10.68 -7.04
CA LEU A 79 1.12 11.46 -7.67
C LEU A 79 1.45 12.96 -7.75
N ARG A 80 2.23 13.50 -6.81
CA ARG A 80 2.70 14.90 -6.87
C ARG A 80 3.73 15.12 -7.99
N ASN A 81 4.56 14.11 -8.25
CA ASN A 81 5.68 14.22 -9.19
C ASN A 81 5.34 13.73 -10.60
N SER A 82 4.27 12.94 -10.74
CA SER A 82 3.84 12.34 -12.00
C SER A 82 2.31 12.40 -12.12
N PRO A 83 1.77 12.87 -13.26
CA PRO A 83 0.33 12.86 -13.50
C PRO A 83 -0.22 11.44 -13.74
N GLU A 84 0.65 10.47 -14.05
CA GLU A 84 0.25 9.07 -14.27
C GLU A 84 0.14 8.29 -12.97
N GLN A 85 -1.00 7.63 -12.74
CA GLN A 85 -1.23 6.79 -11.56
C GLN A 85 -0.61 5.39 -11.75
N ASN A 86 0.69 5.29 -11.49
CA ASN A 86 1.43 4.04 -11.62
C ASN A 86 1.62 3.28 -10.28
N VAL A 87 1.13 3.84 -9.16
CA VAL A 87 1.20 3.24 -7.83
C VAL A 87 -0.21 2.99 -7.30
N TRP A 88 -0.47 1.76 -6.90
CA TRP A 88 -1.78 1.34 -6.40
C TRP A 88 -1.65 0.66 -5.04
N ILE A 89 -2.49 1.09 -4.08
CA ILE A 89 -2.54 0.52 -2.75
C ILE A 89 -3.79 -0.35 -2.62
N VAL A 90 -3.58 -1.61 -2.26
CA VAL A 90 -4.57 -2.65 -2.07
C VAL A 90 -4.61 -2.98 -0.58
N GLN A 91 -5.72 -2.66 0.08
CA GLN A 91 -5.96 -3.16 1.42
C GLN A 91 -6.47 -4.59 1.35
N THR A 92 -5.69 -5.53 1.85
CA THR A 92 -6.10 -6.94 1.84
C THR A 92 -7.14 -7.19 2.94
N ARG A 93 -8.35 -7.59 2.52
CA ARG A 93 -9.44 -7.90 3.44
C ARG A 93 -9.16 -9.22 4.18
N GLU A 94 -9.73 -9.34 5.37
CA GLU A 94 -9.76 -10.63 6.07
C GLU A 94 -10.64 -11.61 5.29
N GLY A 95 -10.04 -12.71 4.82
CA GLY A 95 -10.75 -13.73 4.06
C GLY A 95 -9.81 -14.85 3.65
N ALA A 96 -10.29 -16.10 3.73
CA ALA A 96 -9.51 -17.25 3.30
C ALA A 96 -9.71 -17.46 1.79
N GLY A 97 -8.66 -17.30 0.98
CA GLY A 97 -8.67 -17.73 -0.42
C GLY A 97 -8.25 -16.68 -1.44
N LEU A 98 -7.86 -17.19 -2.63
CA LEU A 98 -7.45 -16.38 -3.78
C LEU A 98 -8.59 -15.48 -4.30
N GLY A 99 -9.85 -15.90 -4.15
CA GLY A 99 -11.02 -15.11 -4.54
C GLY A 99 -11.17 -13.80 -3.76
N HIS A 100 -10.93 -13.81 -2.44
CA HIS A 100 -10.95 -12.58 -1.62
C HIS A 100 -9.75 -11.68 -1.92
N PHE A 101 -8.59 -12.28 -2.21
CA PHE A 101 -7.41 -11.55 -2.63
C PHE A 101 -7.65 -10.80 -3.95
N TYR A 102 -8.13 -11.50 -4.99
CA TYR A 102 -8.47 -10.86 -6.26
C TYR A 102 -9.58 -9.83 -6.12
N ALA A 103 -10.62 -10.09 -5.31
CA ALA A 103 -11.65 -9.11 -5.02
C ALA A 103 -11.08 -7.83 -4.37
N SER A 104 -10.11 -7.97 -3.44
CA SER A 104 -9.45 -6.82 -2.81
C SER A 104 -8.68 -5.97 -3.85
N ILE A 105 -8.01 -6.62 -4.81
CA ILE A 105 -7.31 -5.90 -5.90
C ILE A 105 -8.29 -5.21 -6.83
N LEU A 106 -9.34 -5.91 -7.29
CA LEU A 106 -10.36 -5.33 -8.16
C LEU A 106 -11.02 -4.10 -7.51
N GLN A 107 -11.32 -4.19 -6.21
CA GLN A 107 -11.84 -3.06 -5.45
C GLN A 107 -10.86 -1.88 -5.42
N ALA A 108 -9.57 -2.13 -5.18
CA ALA A 108 -8.53 -1.10 -5.17
C ALA A 108 -8.36 -0.41 -6.53
N LEU A 109 -8.49 -1.19 -7.62
CA LEU A 109 -8.50 -0.70 -9.00
C LEU A 109 -9.84 -0.04 -9.40
N ARG A 110 -10.80 0.08 -8.47
CA ARG A 110 -12.16 0.61 -8.69
C ARG A 110 -12.92 -0.14 -9.79
N ALA A 111 -12.62 -1.42 -9.97
CA ALA A 111 -13.26 -2.26 -10.96
C ALA A 111 -14.46 -3.04 -10.37
N PRO A 112 -15.47 -3.35 -11.18
CA PRO A 112 -16.52 -4.27 -10.77
C PRO A 112 -15.93 -5.66 -10.55
N GLY A 113 -16.26 -6.26 -9.40
CA GLY A 113 -15.82 -7.59 -9.01
C GLY A 113 -16.67 -8.06 -7.86
N GLY A 114 -17.83 -8.63 -8.17
CA GLY A 114 -18.77 -9.09 -7.15
C GLY A 114 -18.22 -10.25 -6.33
N ASP A 115 -18.64 -10.36 -5.07
CA ASP A 115 -18.28 -11.48 -4.20
C ASP A 115 -18.70 -12.83 -4.82
N LEU A 116 -19.80 -12.85 -5.60
CA LEU A 116 -20.34 -14.03 -6.29
C LEU A 116 -19.52 -14.53 -7.49
N TRP A 117 -18.56 -13.78 -8.02
CA TRP A 117 -17.76 -14.29 -9.14
C TRP A 117 -16.78 -15.37 -8.67
N ASP A 118 -16.61 -16.38 -9.52
CA ASP A 118 -15.59 -17.40 -9.34
C ASP A 118 -14.18 -16.80 -9.45
N VAL A 119 -13.20 -17.55 -8.95
CA VAL A 119 -11.81 -17.11 -8.91
C VAL A 119 -11.23 -16.92 -10.32
N GLY A 120 -11.63 -17.75 -11.29
CA GLY A 120 -11.15 -17.68 -12.67
C GLY A 120 -11.60 -16.39 -13.36
N ARG A 121 -12.89 -16.06 -13.27
CA ARG A 121 -13.42 -14.81 -13.83
C ARG A 121 -12.82 -13.56 -13.17
N LYS A 122 -12.57 -13.61 -11.86
CA LYS A 122 -11.85 -12.52 -11.16
C LYS A 122 -10.41 -12.37 -11.66
N ALA A 123 -9.72 -13.48 -11.95
CA ALA A 123 -8.36 -13.47 -12.50
C ALA A 123 -8.32 -12.87 -13.91
N GLU A 124 -9.22 -13.29 -14.79
CA GLU A 124 -9.30 -12.78 -16.17
C GLU A 124 -9.58 -11.27 -16.20
N GLN A 125 -10.53 -10.80 -15.37
CA GLN A 125 -10.81 -9.38 -15.23
C GLN A 125 -9.58 -8.61 -14.72
N LEU A 126 -8.88 -9.18 -13.74
CA LEU A 126 -7.67 -8.58 -13.19
C LEU A 126 -6.57 -8.49 -14.26
N ASP A 127 -6.35 -9.53 -15.04
CA ASP A 127 -5.36 -9.54 -16.12
C ASP A 127 -5.67 -8.46 -17.17
N HIS A 128 -6.94 -8.31 -17.56
CA HIS A 128 -7.37 -7.26 -18.48
C HIS A 128 -7.11 -5.85 -17.92
N LEU A 129 -7.39 -5.63 -16.64
CA LEU A 129 -7.13 -4.36 -15.97
C LEU A 129 -5.64 -4.07 -15.85
N LEU A 130 -4.82 -5.06 -15.49
CA LEU A 130 -3.37 -4.89 -15.38
C LEU A 130 -2.73 -4.61 -16.75
N ALA A 131 -3.23 -5.23 -17.82
CA ALA A 131 -2.78 -4.95 -19.18
C ALA A 131 -3.12 -3.53 -19.65
N THR A 132 -4.24 -2.98 -19.17
CA THR A 132 -4.72 -1.64 -19.53
C THR A 132 -4.08 -0.55 -18.68
N LEU A 133 -4.11 -0.70 -17.35
CA LEU A 133 -3.60 0.28 -16.39
C LEU A 133 -2.07 0.27 -16.29
N LYS A 134 -1.43 -0.87 -16.59
CA LYS A 134 0.02 -1.09 -16.52
C LYS A 134 0.65 -0.47 -15.26
N PRO A 135 0.13 -0.80 -14.07
CA PRO A 135 0.66 -0.24 -12.83
C PRO A 135 2.15 -0.55 -12.74
N ARG A 136 2.97 0.38 -12.25
CA ARG A 136 4.39 0.10 -11.99
C ARG A 136 4.56 -0.61 -10.66
N VAL A 137 3.80 -0.22 -9.64
CA VAL A 137 3.91 -0.79 -8.29
C VAL A 137 2.52 -1.05 -7.72
N LEU A 138 2.31 -2.28 -7.27
CA LEU A 138 1.19 -2.69 -6.43
C LEU A 138 1.67 -2.85 -4.98
N ILE A 139 0.98 -2.20 -4.06
CA ILE A 139 1.22 -2.26 -2.63
C ILE A 139 0.07 -3.01 -1.99
N PHE A 140 0.36 -4.06 -1.24
CA PHE A 140 -0.59 -4.85 -0.48
C PHE A 140 -0.43 -4.54 0.99
N ASP A 141 -1.36 -3.77 1.55
CA ASP A 141 -1.39 -3.51 2.98
C ASP A 141 -2.09 -4.63 3.73
N GLU A 142 -1.53 -4.92 4.91
CA GLU A 142 -1.89 -6.05 5.76
C GLU A 142 -1.90 -7.41 5.06
N PHE A 143 -0.96 -7.64 4.12
CA PHE A 143 -0.84 -8.85 3.30
C PHE A 143 -0.94 -10.18 4.08
N HIS A 144 -0.56 -10.16 5.36
CA HIS A 144 -0.75 -11.30 6.26
C HIS A 144 -2.22 -11.81 6.35
N ASN A 145 -3.22 -10.95 6.12
CA ASN A 145 -4.64 -11.30 6.06
C ASN A 145 -4.94 -12.28 4.92
N ALA A 146 -4.31 -12.08 3.76
CA ALA A 146 -4.44 -12.96 2.61
C ALA A 146 -3.77 -14.34 2.82
N LEU A 147 -2.80 -14.41 3.74
CA LEU A 147 -2.04 -15.64 4.02
C LEU A 147 -2.69 -16.58 5.05
N ARG A 148 -3.89 -16.25 5.57
CA ARG A 148 -4.60 -17.09 6.54
C ARG A 148 -5.28 -18.28 5.84
N GLY A 149 -5.11 -19.49 6.40
CA GLY A 149 -5.75 -20.74 5.92
C GLY A 149 -5.02 -21.50 4.81
N ARG A 150 -5.72 -22.40 4.09
CA ARG A 150 -5.14 -23.24 3.01
C ARG A 150 -4.70 -22.45 1.78
N ALA A 151 -5.16 -21.21 1.64
CA ALA A 151 -4.80 -20.27 0.57
C ALA A 151 -3.30 -19.89 0.52
N ARG A 152 -2.57 -20.17 1.62
CA ARG A 152 -1.13 -19.91 1.75
C ARG A 152 -0.29 -20.62 0.69
N ARG A 153 -0.76 -21.74 0.13
CA ARG A 153 -0.02 -22.49 -0.90
C ARG A 153 -0.25 -21.89 -2.30
N ASP A 154 -1.48 -21.46 -2.59
CA ASP A 154 -1.89 -20.97 -3.92
C ASP A 154 -1.45 -19.52 -4.18
N ILE A 155 -1.53 -18.66 -3.17
CA ILE A 155 -1.03 -17.27 -3.25
C ILE A 155 0.51 -17.28 -3.35
N LYS A 156 1.17 -18.22 -2.68
CA LYS A 156 2.64 -18.34 -2.67
C LYS A 156 3.20 -18.87 -3.99
N LEU A 157 2.40 -19.63 -4.76
CA LEU A 157 2.80 -20.13 -6.08
C LEU A 157 2.68 -19.04 -7.15
N SER A 158 1.72 -18.11 -6.99
CA SER A 158 1.52 -16.97 -7.91
C SER A 158 2.38 -15.74 -7.58
N LEU A 159 2.81 -15.61 -6.32
CA LEU A 159 3.66 -14.53 -5.84
C LEU A 159 4.83 -15.13 -5.04
N PRO A 160 6.07 -15.15 -5.58
CA PRO A 160 7.21 -15.65 -4.83
C PRO A 160 7.50 -14.69 -3.67
N PHE A 161 7.06 -15.04 -2.45
CA PHE A 161 7.41 -14.30 -1.23
C PHE A 161 7.81 -15.20 -0.05
N CYS A 162 8.91 -14.81 0.60
CA CYS A 162 9.58 -15.50 1.70
C CYS A 162 8.98 -15.07 3.07
N GLY A 163 8.98 -15.98 4.05
CA GLY A 163 8.07 -15.96 5.19
C GLY A 163 8.40 -15.03 6.38
N GLY A 164 7.41 -14.87 7.26
CA GLY A 164 7.49 -14.25 8.59
C GLY A 164 6.10 -13.83 9.08
N SER A 165 5.76 -14.10 10.35
CA SER A 165 4.48 -13.76 10.98
C SER A 165 4.60 -12.51 11.87
N ALA A 166 4.12 -11.37 11.37
CA ALA A 166 3.69 -10.15 12.07
C ALA A 166 3.18 -9.18 10.98
N GLY A 167 2.32 -8.21 11.32
CA GLY A 167 1.66 -7.30 10.38
C GLY A 167 2.61 -6.82 9.27
N SER A 168 2.27 -7.14 8.03
CA SER A 168 3.20 -7.05 6.90
C SER A 168 2.55 -6.39 5.70
N THR A 169 3.30 -5.48 5.08
CA THR A 169 2.91 -4.78 3.86
C THR A 169 3.84 -5.25 2.76
N THR A 170 3.30 -5.80 1.67
CA THR A 170 4.10 -6.32 0.54
C THR A 170 3.99 -5.39 -0.66
N PHE A 171 5.09 -5.14 -1.35
CA PHE A 171 5.18 -4.25 -2.49
C PHE A 171 5.72 -5.05 -3.66
N ARG A 172 5.06 -4.94 -4.81
CA ARG A 172 5.42 -5.69 -6.01
C ARG A 172 5.43 -4.77 -7.21
N GLN A 173 6.49 -4.86 -8.00
CA GLN A 173 6.56 -4.21 -9.30
C GLN A 173 5.80 -5.07 -10.34
N CYS A 174 5.00 -4.48 -11.23
CA CYS A 174 4.34 -5.26 -12.29
C CYS A 174 5.16 -5.29 -13.58
#